data_AF-A0A1I7J4X7-F1
#
_entry.id   AF-A0A1I7J4X7-F1
#
_cell.length_a   1.000
_cell.length_b   1.000
_cell.length_c   1.000
_cell.angle_alpha   90.00
_cell.angle_beta   90.00
_cell.angle_gamma   90.00
#
_symmetry.space_group_name_H-M   'P 1'
#
loop_
_entity.id
_entity.type
_entity.pdbx_description
1 polymer ?
#
loop_
_entity_poly.entity_id
_entity_poly.type
_entity_poly.pdbx_seq_one_letter_code
_entity_poly.pdbx_strand_id
1 'polypeptide(L)' 'MMPTTIDIILSSIGKQYLYLRLRSQERVVRELELKYEGKYKNAGLSLLFDLLMALAVVVVVSVVAAILYFFVS' A
#
# COMPACT_ATOMS: atom_id res chain seq x y z
N MET A 1 2.33 -13.80 -21.21
CA MET A 1 2.83 -12.42 -20.97
C MET A 1 3.91 -12.52 -19.90
N MET A 2 5.15 -12.09 -20.17
CA MET A 2 6.23 -12.15 -19.16
C MET A 2 5.95 -11.14 -18.04
N PRO A 3 6.14 -11.51 -16.76
CA PRO A 3 6.01 -10.58 -15.66
C PRO A 3 7.12 -9.53 -15.73
N THR A 4 6.75 -8.27 -15.55
CA THR A 4 7.72 -7.17 -15.51
C THR A 4 8.47 -7.16 -14.18
N THR A 5 9.63 -6.52 -14.11
CA THR A 5 10.38 -6.34 -12.86
C THR A 5 9.51 -5.70 -11.76
N ILE A 6 8.63 -4.77 -12.15
CA ILE A 6 7.68 -4.12 -11.25
C ILE A 6 6.69 -5.15 -10.67
N ASP A 7 6.16 -6.06 -11.51
CA ASP A 7 5.24 -7.11 -11.06
C ASP A 7 5.88 -8.05 -10.03
N ILE A 8 7.17 -8.35 -10.21
CA ILE A 8 7.95 -9.19 -9.29
C ILE A 8 8.13 -8.46 -7.95
N ILE A 9 8.50 -7.18 -7.98
CA ILE A 9 8.67 -6.35 -6.78
C ILE A 9 7.35 -6.25 -6.01
N LEU A 10 6.25 -5.89 -6.68
CA LEU A 10 4.94 -5.77 -6.03
C LEU A 10 4.48 -7.09 -5.43
N SER A 11 4.71 -8.20 -6.14
CA SER A 11 4.34 -9.53 -5.63
C SER A 11 5.16 -9.90 -4.39
N SER A 12 6.45 -9.57 -4.36
CA SER A 12 7.32 -9.81 -3.21
C SER A 12 6.90 -8.99 -1.99
N ILE A 13 6.66 -7.69 -2.18
CA ILE A 13 6.19 -6.77 -1.14
C ILE A 13 4.82 -7.22 -0.61
N GLY A 14 3.87 -7.51 -1.50
CA GLY A 14 2.53 -7.96 -1.12
C GLY A 14 2.55 -9.27 -0.33
N LYS A 15 3.45 -10.19 -0.69
CA LYS A 15 3.65 -11.44 0.05
C LYS A 15 4.21 -11.20 1.45
N GLN A 16 5.28 -10.41 1.57
CA GLN A 16 5.84 -10.05 2.88
C GLN A 16 4.82 -9.31 3.76
N TYR A 17 4.09 -8.36 3.19
CA TYR A 17 3.06 -7.62 3.89
C TYR A 17 1.98 -8.53 4.49
N LEU A 18 1.38 -9.41 3.68
CA LEU A 18 0.34 -10.31 4.16
C LEU A 18 0.87 -11.29 5.20
N TYR A 19 2.10 -11.80 5.00
CA TYR A 19 2.73 -12.71 5.93
C TYR A 19 3.00 -12.05 7.30
N LEU A 20 3.49 -10.82 7.30
CA LEU A 20 3.71 -10.04 8.52
C LEU A 20 2.40 -9.66 9.22
N ARG A 21 1.38 -9.27 8.45
CA ARG A 21 0.08 -8.83 8.97
C ARG A 21 -0.72 -9.98 9.59
N LEU A 22 -0.76 -11.13 8.93
CA LEU A 22 -1.65 -12.22 9.31
C LEU A 22 -0.97 -13.34 10.08
N ARG A 23 0.37 -13.44 9.99
CA ARG A 23 1.26 -14.43 10.66
C ARG A 23 0.93 -15.92 10.42
N SER A 24 -0.20 -16.25 9.83
CA SER A 24 -0.69 -17.59 9.51
C SER A 24 -0.92 -17.72 8.02
N GLN A 25 -0.32 -18.75 7.42
CA GLN A 25 -0.38 -19.00 5.98
C GLN A 25 -1.81 -19.26 5.49
N GLU A 26 -2.65 -19.94 6.26
CA GLU A 26 -4.06 -20.18 5.92
C GLU A 26 -4.86 -18.88 5.83
N ARG A 27 -4.60 -17.95 6.75
CA ARG A 27 -5.24 -16.63 6.75
C ARG A 27 -4.76 -15.80 5.56
N VAL A 28 -3.46 -15.87 5.23
CA VAL A 28 -2.90 -15.21 4.04
C VAL A 28 -3.58 -15.68 2.78
N VAL A 29 -3.72 -17.00 2.56
CA VAL A 29 -4.36 -17.55 1.35
C VAL A 29 -5.81 -17.11 1.26
N ARG A 30 -6.57 -17.23 2.37
CA ARG A 30 -7.97 -16.81 2.40
C ARG A 30 -8.13 -15.32 2.08
N GLU A 31 -7.33 -14.44 2.70
CA GLU A 31 -7.45 -13.01 2.46
C GLU A 31 -6.96 -12.62 1.05
N LEU A 32 -5.95 -13.32 0.53
CA LEU A 32 -5.48 -13.15 -0.84
C LEU A 32 -6.58 -13.46 -1.86
N GLU A 33 -7.28 -14.58 -1.69
CA GLU A 33 -8.40 -14.97 -2.56
C GLU A 33 -9.57 -14.01 -2.45
N LEU A 34 -9.95 -13.60 -1.23
CA LEU A 34 -11.13 -12.76 -1.00
C LEU A 34 -10.95 -11.29 -1.40
N LYS A 35 -9.77 -10.70 -1.15
CA LYS A 35 -9.54 -9.26 -1.34
C LYS A 35 -8.63 -8.90 -2.50
N TYR A 36 -7.75 -9.83 -2.89
CA TYR A 36 -6.65 -9.52 -3.80
C TYR A 36 -6.65 -10.42 -5.05
N GLU A 37 -7.80 -11.06 -5.37
CA GLU A 37 -7.99 -11.93 -6.53
C GLU A 37 -6.99 -13.10 -6.61
N GLY A 38 -6.50 -13.56 -5.46
CA GLY A 38 -5.48 -14.61 -5.37
C GLY A 38 -4.08 -14.18 -5.81
N LYS A 39 -3.84 -12.88 -6.06
CA LYS A 39 -2.56 -12.37 -6.58
C LYS A 39 -1.85 -11.46 -5.59
N TYR A 40 -0.64 -11.84 -5.18
CA TYR A 40 0.19 -11.01 -4.29
C TYR A 40 0.54 -9.64 -4.88
N LYS A 41 0.61 -9.52 -6.22
CA LYS A 41 0.76 -8.25 -6.91
C LYS A 41 -0.31 -7.24 -6.50
N ASN A 42 -1.57 -7.68 -6.38
CA ASN A 42 -2.69 -6.80 -6.04
C ASN A 42 -2.60 -6.32 -4.58
N ALA A 43 -2.14 -7.18 -3.67
CA ALA A 43 -1.84 -6.79 -2.30
C ALA A 43 -0.71 -5.75 -2.22
N GLY A 44 0.35 -5.92 -3.02
CA GLY A 44 1.42 -4.93 -3.14
C GLY A 44 0.96 -3.61 -3.74
N LEU A 45 0.06 -3.66 -4.73
CA LEU A 45 -0.52 -2.47 -5.37
C LEU A 45 -1.40 -1.68 -4.38
N SER A 46 -2.25 -2.39 -3.62
CA SER A 46 -3.06 -1.78 -2.56
C SER A 46 -2.18 -1.07 -1.54
N LEU A 47 -1.08 -1.69 -1.12
CA LEU A 47 -0.15 -1.11 -0.15
C LEU A 47 0.57 0.14 -0.71
N LEU A 48 0.93 0.11 -2.00
CA LEU A 48 1.49 1.28 -2.68
C LEU A 48 0.49 2.44 -2.71
N PHE A 49 -0.78 2.17 -3.00
CA PHE A 49 -1.82 3.19 -2.96
C PHE A 49 -2.05 3.76 -1.56
N ASP A 50 -2.07 2.90 -0.53
CA ASP A 50 -2.19 3.35 0.86
C ASP A 50 -1.02 4.28 1.25
N LEU A 51 0.21 3.94 0.84
CA LEU A 51 1.39 4.77 1.06
C LEU A 51 1.29 6.12 0.34
N LEU A 52 0.89 6.12 -0.94
CA LEU A 52 0.71 7.36 -1.71
C LEU A 52 -0.39 8.23 -1.12
N MET A 53 -1.48 7.63 -0.64
CA MET A 53 -2.56 8.35 0.03
C MET A 53 -2.06 9.00 1.33
N ALA A 54 -1.30 8.27 2.15
CA ALA A 54 -0.72 8.81 3.37
C ALA A 54 0.22 10.00 3.08
N LEU A 55 1.06 9.90 2.04
CA LEU A 55 1.92 10.99 1.59
C LEU A 55 1.10 12.21 1.12
N ALA A 56 0.04 11.98 0.34
CA ALA A 56 -0.85 13.05 -0.11
C ALA A 56 -1.48 13.79 1.07
N VAL A 57 -1.95 13.07 2.10
CA VAL A 57 -2.48 13.67 3.32
C VAL A 57 -1.44 14.54 4.04
N VAL A 58 -0.20 14.06 4.18
CA VAL A 58 0.89 14.84 4.81
C VAL A 58 1.16 16.12 4.03
N VAL A 59 1.20 16.07 2.70
CA VAL A 59 1.39 17.26 1.85
C VAL A 59 0.25 18.25 2.06
N VAL A 60 -1.01 17.80 2.01
CA VAL A 60 -2.18 18.66 2.21
C VAL A 60 -2.14 19.34 3.57
N VAL A 61 -1.89 18.60 4.65
CA VAL A 61 -1.80 19.16 6.01
C VAL A 61 -0.66 20.18 6.11
N SER A 62 0.50 19.88 5.50
CA SER A 62 1.64 20.79 5.50
C SER A 62 1.35 22.10 4.77
N VAL A 63 0.66 22.02 3.63
CA VAL A 63 0.23 23.21 2.86
C VAL A 63 -0.77 24.04 3.67
N VAL A 64 -1.78 23.41 4.27
CA VAL A 64 -2.76 24.11 5.12
C VAL A 64 -2.07 24.78 6.31
N ALA A 65 -1.14 24.09 6.97
CA ALA A 65 -0.38 24.64 8.08
C ALA A 65 0.47 25.85 7.65
N ALA A 66 1.13 25.77 6.49
CA ALA A 66 1.90 26.88 5.95
C ALA A 66 1.00 28.10 5.65
N ILE A 67 -0.15 27.88 5.01
CA ILE A 67 -1.14 28.93 4.76
C ILE A 67 -1.55 29.58 6.08
N LEU A 68 -2.01 28.79 7.05
CA LEU A 68 -2.43 29.33 8.35
C LEU A 68 -1.32 30.11 9.05
N TYR A 69 -0.08 29.63 8.99
CA TYR A 69 1.07 30.34 9.55
C TYR A 69 1.22 31.74 8.94
N PHE A 70 1.12 31.87 7.62
CA PHE A 70 1.24 33.16 6.93
C PHE A 70 0.05 34.11 7.09
N PHE A 71 -1.15 33.61 7.41
CA PHE A 71 -2.34 34.45 7.57
C PHE A 71 -2.65 34.81 9.03
N VAL A 72 -2.13 34.04 9.99
CA VAL A 72 -2.33 34.27 11.43
C VAL A 72 -1.15 35.03 12.06
N SER A 73 0.06 34.90 11.51
CA SER A 73 1.21 35.76 11.86
C SER A 73 1.22 37.04 11.05
#